data_AF-A0A800BQY6-F1
#
_entry.id   AF-A0A800BQY6-F1
#
_cell.length_a   1.000
_cell.length_b   1.000
_cell.length_c   1.000
_cell.angle_alpha   90.00
_cell.angle_beta   90.00
_cell.angle_gamma   90.00
#
_symmetry.space_group_name_H-M   'P 1'
#
loop_
_entity.id
_entity.type
_entity.pdbx_description
1 polymer ?
#
loop_
_entity_poly.entity_id
_entity_poly.type
_entity_poly.pdbx_seq_one_letter_code
_entity_poly.pdbx_strand_id
1 'polypeptide(L)'
;VGKTSVARILAKALNCQKGPSTDPCNQCPSCLEITNGSSVDVYEIDGASNRGINEVRELRENVKYMPSRDRHKIFIIDEVHMLTQEAFNALLKTLEEPPRHIIFIMATTQPHKVPTTILSRCQRFDFRRIPMQGILNHLKNIAHEESLRVGEGALRLIAREAEGSMRDALSLLDQVVSFSNDVASDQEVTEILGIIDRRVVWDAGDAIISGDVPKCLNIVDHIYNYGYDMKQFCQELMTHFRNLMVTKTVKEPHLLINLPHDELMELGKKAETVNLETLQYYFYTLLEGVKDIRQVDSSRLVLEMLLTKMASLKPVVPLDEILARLDRLKESFTISGEKRISHTSPQITGRVESHESSPQEKDIIPSDIWRDMLRFIRQKNLLLASILEHAHPSWLDRETIRLSFRGNSFNFEMINEGYKGKLVSLFSQFFKRDVKVSITGDYGEGIMVSKRTDRSSHPIISDILEIFGGEITSFDERKP
;
A
#
# COMPACT_ATOMS: atom_id res chain seq x y z
N VAL A 1 8.54 18.17 -6.73
CA VAL A 1 8.13 19.48 -6.15
C VAL A 1 8.63 20.58 -7.07
N GLY A 2 7.93 21.72 -7.20
CA GLY A 2 8.40 22.88 -7.98
C GLY A 2 8.29 22.79 -9.51
N LYS A 3 7.51 21.84 -10.05
CA LYS A 3 7.44 21.56 -11.50
C LYS A 3 6.90 22.76 -12.29
N THR A 4 5.72 23.26 -11.92
CA THR A 4 5.05 24.40 -12.58
C THR A 4 5.86 25.68 -12.42
N SER A 5 6.48 25.89 -11.25
CA SER A 5 7.38 27.03 -11.02
C SER A 5 8.58 27.00 -11.96
N VAL A 6 9.25 25.86 -12.11
CA VAL A 6 10.37 25.71 -13.05
C VAL A 6 9.91 25.83 -14.50
N ALA A 7 8.72 25.34 -14.84
CA ALA A 7 8.14 25.53 -16.17
C ALA A 7 7.98 27.02 -16.52
N ARG A 8 7.45 27.83 -15.59
CA ARG A 8 7.35 29.28 -15.77
C ARG A 8 8.72 29.95 -15.86
N ILE A 9 9.70 29.54 -15.04
CA ILE A 9 11.07 30.08 -15.10
C ILE A 9 11.73 29.75 -16.44
N LEU A 10 11.57 28.54 -16.95
CA LEU A 10 12.06 28.13 -18.26
C LEU A 10 11.39 28.94 -19.38
N ALA A 11 10.08 29.16 -19.29
CA ALA A 11 9.36 30.01 -20.24
C ALA A 11 9.92 31.44 -20.24
N LYS A 12 10.18 32.02 -19.07
CA LYS A 12 10.84 33.34 -18.95
C LYS A 12 12.26 33.32 -19.54
N ALA A 13 13.05 32.30 -19.27
CA ALA A 13 14.42 32.17 -19.78
C ALA A 13 14.46 32.17 -21.32
N LEU A 14 13.48 31.51 -21.95
CA LEU A 14 13.35 31.40 -23.40
C LEU A 14 12.83 32.67 -24.07
N ASN A 15 11.86 33.35 -23.44
CA ASN A 15 11.16 34.51 -24.01
C ASN A 15 11.63 35.87 -23.50
N CYS A 16 12.53 35.92 -22.51
CA CYS A 16 13.14 37.15 -22.02
C CYS A 16 13.72 37.97 -23.18
N GLN A 17 13.45 39.28 -23.22
CA GLN A 17 13.97 40.17 -24.26
C GLN A 17 15.50 40.25 -24.25
N LYS A 18 16.10 40.18 -23.05
CA LYS A 18 17.56 40.09 -22.86
C LYS A 18 18.12 38.68 -23.08
N GLY A 19 17.24 37.71 -23.36
CA GLY A 19 17.55 36.28 -23.56
C GLY A 19 17.37 35.82 -25.02
N PRO A 20 17.63 34.53 -25.32
CA PRO A 20 17.60 33.40 -24.39
C PRO A 20 18.72 33.46 -23.34
N SER A 21 18.38 33.34 -22.06
CA SER A 21 19.32 33.42 -20.93
C SER A 21 18.94 32.42 -19.85
N THR A 22 19.92 31.86 -19.14
CA THR A 22 19.69 31.05 -17.93
C THR A 22 19.05 31.87 -16.81
N ASP A 23 19.33 33.17 -16.79
CA ASP A 23 18.86 34.11 -15.78
C ASP A 23 17.91 35.13 -16.44
N PRO A 24 16.58 34.94 -16.33
CA PRO A 24 15.61 35.89 -16.87
C PRO A 24 15.66 37.20 -16.09
N CYS A 25 15.52 38.33 -16.77
CA CYS A 25 15.72 39.64 -16.15
C CYS A 25 14.61 40.06 -15.17
N ASN A 26 13.45 39.38 -15.17
CA ASN A 26 12.28 39.68 -14.34
C ASN A 26 11.76 41.14 -14.41
N GLN A 27 12.17 41.91 -15.42
CA GLN A 27 11.80 43.33 -15.58
C GLN A 27 11.19 43.64 -16.94
N CYS A 28 11.45 42.83 -17.97
CA CYS A 28 10.88 43.06 -19.31
C CYS A 28 9.40 42.64 -19.37
N PRO A 29 8.60 43.19 -20.32
CA PRO A 29 7.18 42.87 -20.46
C PRO A 29 6.89 41.38 -20.52
N SER A 30 7.65 40.60 -21.30
CA SER A 30 7.49 39.14 -21.38
C SER A 30 7.69 38.47 -20.02
N CYS A 31 8.74 38.83 -19.26
CA CYS A 31 8.96 38.24 -17.93
C CYS A 31 7.84 38.60 -16.94
N LEU A 32 7.35 39.83 -16.97
CA LEU A 32 6.27 40.29 -16.07
C LEU A 32 4.95 39.60 -16.41
N GLU A 33 4.57 39.55 -17.69
CA GLU A 33 3.35 38.89 -18.14
C GLU A 33 3.36 37.38 -17.87
N ILE A 34 4.50 36.70 -18.05
CA ILE A 34 4.62 35.27 -17.69
C ILE A 34 4.51 35.07 -16.17
N THR A 35 5.03 36.00 -15.36
CA THR A 35 4.89 35.94 -13.89
C THR A 35 3.42 36.05 -13.48
N ASN A 36 2.70 36.96 -14.12
CA ASN A 36 1.29 37.24 -13.82
C ASN A 36 0.32 36.28 -14.50
N GLY A 37 0.79 35.35 -15.34
CA GLY A 37 -0.05 34.42 -16.10
C GLY A 37 -0.87 35.08 -17.21
N SER A 38 -0.48 36.27 -17.67
CA SER A 38 -1.20 37.07 -18.67
C SER A 38 -0.49 37.14 -20.02
N SER A 39 0.54 36.30 -20.24
CA SER A 39 1.28 36.26 -21.50
C SER A 39 0.43 35.70 -22.63
N VAL A 40 0.48 36.35 -23.79
CA VAL A 40 -0.22 35.90 -25.01
C VAL A 40 0.50 34.69 -25.64
N ASP A 41 1.81 34.58 -25.45
CA ASP A 41 2.64 33.55 -26.09
C ASP A 41 2.99 32.40 -25.15
N VAL A 42 2.56 32.45 -23.88
CA VAL A 42 2.70 31.35 -22.93
C VAL A 42 1.33 30.92 -22.45
N TYR A 43 0.92 29.72 -22.87
CA TYR A 43 -0.37 29.13 -22.51
C TYR A 43 -0.15 28.13 -21.39
N GLU A 44 -0.70 28.42 -20.21
CA GLU A 44 -0.71 27.50 -19.08
C GLU A 44 -2.08 26.81 -18.98
N ILE A 45 -2.07 25.49 -19.05
CA ILE A 45 -3.26 24.66 -19.08
C ILE A 45 -3.16 23.64 -17.96
N ASP A 46 -4.14 23.66 -17.07
CA ASP A 46 -4.32 22.62 -16.07
C ASP A 46 -5.03 21.42 -16.71
N GLY A 47 -4.32 20.29 -16.82
CA GLY A 47 -4.83 19.04 -17.35
C GLY A 47 -5.97 18.47 -16.50
N ALA A 48 -6.09 18.84 -15.22
CA ALA A 48 -7.21 18.39 -14.38
C ALA A 48 -8.53 19.11 -14.72
N SER A 49 -8.46 20.36 -15.19
CA SER A 49 -9.62 21.17 -15.55
C SER A 49 -9.94 21.10 -17.05
N ASN A 50 -8.92 20.89 -17.89
CA ASN A 50 -9.02 20.88 -19.36
C ASN A 50 -8.71 19.49 -19.94
N ARG A 51 -9.44 18.48 -19.46
CA ARG A 51 -9.17 17.07 -19.80
C ARG A 51 -9.49 16.70 -21.24
N GLY A 52 -10.44 17.43 -21.85
CA GLY A 52 -11.16 17.03 -23.04
C GLY A 52 -10.39 17.18 -24.36
N ILE A 53 -10.90 16.50 -25.38
CA ILE A 53 -10.35 16.53 -26.74
C ILE A 53 -10.52 17.90 -27.42
N ASN A 54 -11.53 18.68 -27.02
CA ASN A 54 -11.86 19.95 -27.68
C ASN A 54 -10.82 21.01 -27.35
N GLU A 55 -10.45 21.10 -26.07
CA GLU A 55 -9.42 22.02 -25.56
C GLU A 55 -8.06 21.70 -26.20
N VAL A 56 -7.74 20.41 -26.35
CA VAL A 56 -6.50 19.97 -27.01
C VAL A 56 -6.52 20.20 -28.53
N ARG A 57 -7.69 20.12 -29.17
CA ARG A 57 -7.83 20.49 -30.59
C ARG A 57 -7.61 21.98 -30.79
N GLU A 58 -8.16 22.80 -29.91
CA GLU A 58 -7.99 24.26 -29.94
C GLU A 58 -6.52 24.65 -29.71
N LEU A 59 -5.86 23.98 -28.77
CA LEU A 59 -4.40 23.99 -28.61
C LEU A 59 -3.67 23.69 -29.92
N ARG A 60 -4.01 22.58 -30.59
CA ARG A 60 -3.35 22.14 -31.82
C ARG A 60 -3.57 23.12 -32.99
N GLU A 61 -4.74 23.75 -33.07
CA GLU A 61 -4.97 24.81 -34.04
C GLU A 61 -4.10 26.04 -33.72
N ASN A 62 -3.99 26.40 -32.45
CA ASN A 62 -3.13 27.50 -31.98
C ASN A 62 -1.63 27.27 -32.24
N VAL A 63 -1.18 26.02 -32.28
CA VAL A 63 0.22 25.64 -32.56
C VAL A 63 0.65 26.01 -33.99
N LYS A 64 -0.28 26.17 -34.93
CA LYS A 64 0.05 26.50 -36.33
C LYS A 64 0.49 27.95 -36.52
N TYR A 65 0.22 28.82 -35.55
CA TYR A 65 0.48 30.25 -35.64
C TYR A 65 1.80 30.62 -34.96
N MET A 66 2.51 31.57 -35.59
CA MET A 66 3.71 32.18 -35.01
C MET A 66 3.40 32.86 -33.66
N PRO A 67 4.41 32.99 -32.78
CA PRO A 67 4.29 33.82 -31.59
C PRO A 67 3.95 35.26 -31.97
N SER A 68 3.15 35.92 -31.13
CA SER A 68 2.65 37.28 -31.37
C SER A 68 3.72 38.34 -31.14
N ARG A 69 4.55 38.16 -30.10
CA ARG A 69 5.58 39.11 -29.69
C ARG A 69 6.86 38.43 -29.23
N ASP A 70 6.74 37.32 -28.54
CA ASP A 70 7.88 36.66 -27.91
C ASP A 70 8.60 35.72 -28.92
N ARG A 71 9.76 35.17 -28.54
CA ARG A 71 10.56 34.33 -29.44
C ARG A 71 9.93 32.97 -29.70
N HIS A 72 9.30 32.39 -28.68
CA HIS A 72 8.68 31.08 -28.71
C HIS A 72 7.26 31.16 -28.18
N LYS A 73 6.39 30.32 -28.73
CA LYS A 73 5.05 30.07 -28.23
C LYS A 73 5.10 28.80 -27.37
N ILE A 74 4.86 28.96 -26.09
CA ILE A 74 5.13 27.94 -25.06
C ILE A 74 3.82 27.42 -24.52
N PHE A 75 3.68 26.09 -24.46
CA PHE A 75 2.53 25.42 -23.87
C PHE A 75 2.96 24.69 -22.61
N ILE A 76 2.54 25.18 -21.45
CA ILE A 76 2.74 24.55 -20.16
C ILE A 76 1.48 23.74 -19.85
N ILE A 77 1.60 22.42 -19.80
CA ILE A 77 0.50 21.52 -19.44
C ILE A 77 0.81 20.95 -18.06
N ASP A 78 0.12 21.44 -17.03
CA ASP A 78 0.23 20.93 -15.67
C ASP A 78 -0.67 19.71 -15.46
N GLU A 79 -0.26 18.82 -14.55
CA GLU A 79 -0.90 17.53 -14.29
C GLU A 79 -1.31 16.77 -15.57
N VAL A 80 -0.41 16.71 -16.57
CA VAL A 80 -0.69 16.18 -17.93
C VAL A 80 -1.27 14.77 -17.94
N HIS A 81 -1.01 13.96 -16.90
CA HIS A 81 -1.56 12.62 -16.76
C HIS A 81 -3.09 12.57 -16.57
N MET A 82 -3.73 13.73 -16.36
CA MET A 82 -5.17 13.87 -16.25
C MET A 82 -5.87 14.02 -17.61
N LEU A 83 -5.12 14.24 -18.71
CA LEU A 83 -5.67 14.30 -20.06
C LEU A 83 -6.24 12.95 -20.51
N THR A 84 -7.29 12.97 -21.33
CA THR A 84 -7.81 11.73 -21.93
C THR A 84 -6.87 11.15 -22.98
N GLN A 85 -7.06 9.88 -23.31
CA GLN A 85 -6.23 9.20 -24.31
C GLN A 85 -6.40 9.82 -25.70
N GLU A 86 -7.59 10.30 -26.04
CA GLU A 86 -7.86 10.99 -27.30
C GLU A 86 -7.13 12.33 -27.37
N ALA A 87 -7.08 13.07 -26.25
CA ALA A 87 -6.29 14.29 -26.11
C ALA A 87 -4.79 14.01 -26.36
N PHE A 88 -4.22 12.98 -25.74
CA PHE A 88 -2.83 12.58 -26.01
C PHE A 88 -2.59 12.25 -27.49
N ASN A 89 -3.48 11.48 -28.10
CA ASN A 89 -3.37 11.12 -29.52
C ASN A 89 -3.43 12.35 -30.45
N ALA A 90 -4.20 13.37 -30.07
CA ALA A 90 -4.29 14.62 -30.83
C ALA A 90 -2.98 15.43 -30.79
N LEU A 91 -2.17 15.28 -29.73
CA LEU A 91 -0.88 15.95 -29.58
C LEU A 91 0.29 15.19 -30.23
N LEU A 92 0.16 13.88 -30.48
CA LEU A 92 1.27 13.03 -30.95
C LEU A 92 1.95 13.57 -32.21
N LYS A 93 1.19 13.92 -33.25
CA LYS A 93 1.75 14.46 -34.50
C LYS A 93 2.57 15.73 -34.26
N THR A 94 2.07 16.59 -33.37
CA THR A 94 2.73 17.85 -33.02
C THR A 94 3.98 17.63 -32.20
N LEU A 95 4.01 16.61 -31.34
CA LEU A 95 5.18 16.26 -30.52
C LEU A 95 6.25 15.49 -31.32
N GLU A 96 5.86 14.80 -32.39
CA GLU A 96 6.78 14.12 -33.32
C GLU A 96 7.56 15.13 -34.16
N GLU A 97 6.87 16.13 -34.70
CA GLU A 97 7.46 17.14 -35.58
C GLU A 97 7.05 18.55 -35.11
N PRO A 98 7.53 19.00 -33.93
CA PRO A 98 7.15 20.29 -33.40
C PRO A 98 7.73 21.43 -34.27
N PRO A 99 6.92 22.47 -34.60
CA PRO A 99 7.44 23.66 -35.24
C PRO A 99 8.55 24.30 -34.40
N ARG A 100 9.59 24.86 -35.03
CA ARG A 100 10.77 25.41 -34.33
C ARG A 100 10.47 26.50 -33.29
N HIS A 101 9.35 27.20 -33.44
CA HIS A 101 8.93 28.27 -32.53
C HIS A 101 8.05 27.78 -31.37
N ILE A 102 7.77 26.47 -31.29
CA ILE A 102 6.85 25.88 -30.31
C ILE A 102 7.63 25.07 -29.29
N ILE A 103 7.32 25.28 -28.01
CA ILE A 103 7.92 24.51 -26.92
C ILE A 103 6.80 23.99 -26.01
N PHE A 104 6.78 22.67 -25.82
CA PHE A 104 5.88 22.02 -24.85
C PHE A 104 6.63 21.77 -23.55
N ILE A 105 6.03 22.16 -22.43
CA ILE A 105 6.51 21.86 -21.09
C ILE A 105 5.39 21.11 -20.38
N MET A 106 5.63 19.85 -20.02
CA MET A 106 4.62 19.02 -19.36
C MET A 106 5.05 18.71 -17.92
N ALA A 107 4.16 18.94 -16.98
CA ALA A 107 4.35 18.60 -15.57
C ALA A 107 3.37 17.49 -15.16
N THR A 108 3.83 16.55 -14.33
CA THR A 108 3.00 15.46 -13.80
C THR A 108 3.48 15.01 -12.43
N THR A 109 2.56 14.63 -11.55
CA THR A 109 2.84 13.86 -10.33
C THR A 109 2.91 12.35 -10.59
N GLN A 110 2.34 11.86 -11.70
CA GLN A 110 2.17 10.43 -12.01
C GLN A 110 2.69 10.09 -13.42
N PRO A 111 4.02 9.97 -13.60
CA PRO A 111 4.60 9.74 -14.93
C PRO A 111 4.17 8.41 -15.56
N HIS A 112 3.87 7.39 -14.75
CA HIS A 112 3.41 6.07 -15.22
C HIS A 112 2.04 6.08 -15.89
N LYS A 113 1.22 7.11 -15.65
CA LYS A 113 -0.07 7.30 -16.31
C LYS A 113 0.05 8.01 -17.66
N VAL A 114 1.21 8.59 -17.97
CA VAL A 114 1.46 9.23 -19.25
C VAL A 114 1.85 8.16 -20.28
N PRO A 115 1.25 8.14 -21.48
CA PRO A 115 1.59 7.16 -22.51
C PRO A 115 3.08 7.16 -22.84
N THR A 116 3.66 5.96 -23.00
CA THR A 116 5.08 5.79 -23.34
C THR A 116 5.45 6.47 -24.67
N THR A 117 4.49 6.59 -25.59
CA THR A 117 4.62 7.33 -26.85
C THR A 117 4.90 8.82 -26.65
N ILE A 118 4.36 9.43 -25.60
CA ILE A 118 4.63 10.83 -25.25
C ILE A 118 5.98 10.93 -24.54
N LEU A 119 6.21 10.04 -23.57
CA LEU A 119 7.45 10.03 -22.79
C LEU A 119 8.69 9.85 -23.67
N SER A 120 8.62 9.03 -24.72
CA SER A 120 9.75 8.80 -25.64
C SER A 120 10.11 10.02 -26.50
N ARG A 121 9.22 11.03 -26.57
CA ARG A 121 9.38 12.26 -27.36
C ARG A 121 9.68 13.48 -26.49
N CYS A 122 9.80 13.29 -25.17
CA CYS A 122 10.06 14.35 -24.21
C CYS A 122 11.40 14.14 -23.51
N GLN A 123 12.11 15.24 -23.25
CA GLN A 123 13.22 15.21 -22.30
C GLN A 123 12.65 15.17 -20.87
N ARG A 124 12.89 14.07 -20.16
CA ARG A 124 12.39 13.88 -18.79
C ARG A 124 13.37 14.48 -17.77
N PHE A 125 12.82 15.25 -16.84
CA PHE A 125 13.51 15.75 -15.65
C PHE A 125 12.76 15.33 -14.39
N ASP A 126 13.42 14.58 -13.51
CA ASP A 126 12.82 14.08 -12.27
C ASP A 126 13.16 15.01 -11.09
N PHE A 127 12.13 15.66 -10.54
CA PHE A 127 12.27 16.50 -9.35
C PHE A 127 12.11 15.67 -8.08
N ARG A 128 13.13 15.69 -7.23
CA ARG A 128 13.11 15.03 -5.92
C ARG A 128 12.42 15.92 -4.87
N ARG A 129 12.02 15.31 -3.74
CA ARG A 129 11.57 16.07 -2.56
C ARG A 129 12.76 16.86 -1.99
N ILE A 130 12.48 18.05 -1.46
CA ILE A 130 13.51 18.89 -0.85
C ILE A 130 13.84 18.32 0.54
N PRO A 131 15.12 18.14 0.91
CA PRO A 131 15.48 17.72 2.26
C PRO A 131 14.94 18.69 3.31
N MET A 132 14.51 18.19 4.48
CA MET A 132 13.93 19.02 5.54
C MET A 132 14.84 20.17 5.96
N GLN A 133 16.15 19.92 6.09
CA GLN A 133 17.15 20.96 6.40
C GLN A 133 17.20 22.06 5.34
N GLY A 134 16.98 21.73 4.06
CA GLY A 134 16.92 22.71 2.98
C GLY A 134 15.69 23.61 3.09
N ILE A 135 14.54 23.04 3.45
CA ILE A 135 13.30 23.82 3.70
C ILE A 135 13.49 24.72 4.93
N LEU A 136 14.00 24.17 6.04
CA LEU A 136 14.22 24.91 7.27
C LEU A 136 15.14 26.13 7.04
N ASN A 137 16.27 25.94 6.34
CA ASN A 137 17.18 27.03 6.03
C ASN A 137 16.52 28.10 5.15
N HIS A 138 15.71 27.69 4.18
CA HIS A 138 15.00 28.65 3.34
C HIS A 138 13.93 29.44 4.11
N LEU A 139 13.16 28.77 4.99
CA LEU A 139 12.19 29.41 5.87
C LEU A 139 12.88 30.39 6.85
N LYS A 140 14.06 30.04 7.39
CA LYS A 140 14.85 30.97 8.22
C LYS A 140 15.25 32.23 7.46
N ASN A 141 15.68 32.09 6.21
CA ASN A 141 16.05 33.24 5.38
C ASN A 141 14.84 34.14 5.13
N ILE A 142 13.68 33.56 4.79
CA ILE A 142 12.44 34.33 4.55
C ILE A 142 11.97 35.01 5.84
N ALA A 143 11.98 34.30 6.97
CA ALA A 143 11.63 34.89 8.26
C ALA A 143 12.53 36.07 8.62
N HIS A 144 13.82 36.01 8.28
CA HIS A 144 14.74 37.12 8.48
C HIS A 144 14.49 38.28 7.51
N GLU A 145 14.27 38.01 6.22
CA GLU A 145 14.00 39.03 5.19
C GLU A 145 12.69 39.78 5.44
N GLU A 146 11.64 39.06 5.85
CA GLU A 146 10.31 39.60 6.16
C GLU A 146 10.17 40.08 7.63
N SER A 147 11.26 40.03 8.41
CA SER A 147 11.28 40.43 9.83
C SER A 147 10.27 39.70 10.75
N LEU A 148 9.96 38.45 10.43
CA LEU A 148 9.07 37.58 11.20
C LEU A 148 9.77 37.08 12.48
N ARG A 149 9.09 37.18 13.63
CA ARG A 149 9.57 36.65 14.91
C ARG A 149 8.97 35.27 15.16
N VAL A 150 9.45 34.29 14.40
CA VAL A 150 9.04 32.88 14.54
C VAL A 150 10.21 32.07 15.11
N GLY A 151 9.96 31.28 16.15
CA GLY A 151 10.96 30.42 16.77
C GLY A 151 11.53 29.36 15.81
N GLU A 152 12.78 28.94 16.02
CA GLU A 152 13.36 27.86 15.22
C GLU A 152 12.61 26.52 15.40
N GLY A 153 12.03 26.28 16.58
CA GLY A 153 11.17 25.11 16.84
C GLY A 153 9.95 25.11 15.92
N ALA A 154 9.22 26.21 15.87
CA ALA A 154 8.11 26.44 14.95
C ALA A 154 8.48 26.26 13.48
N LEU A 155 9.59 26.86 13.00
CA LEU A 155 10.03 26.69 11.61
C LEU A 155 10.39 25.23 11.29
N ARG A 156 10.93 24.49 12.27
CA ARG A 156 11.22 23.06 12.14
C ARG A 156 9.94 22.23 12.04
N LEU A 157 8.90 22.59 12.80
CA LEU A 157 7.58 21.97 12.70
C LEU A 157 7.01 22.18 11.29
N ILE A 158 6.97 23.43 10.80
CA ILE A 158 6.51 23.77 9.45
C ILE A 158 7.27 22.99 8.37
N ALA A 159 8.61 22.93 8.47
CA ALA A 159 9.44 22.22 7.51
C ALA A 159 9.18 20.70 7.50
N ARG A 160 8.80 20.13 8.65
CA ARG A 160 8.42 18.72 8.77
C ARG A 160 7.05 18.46 8.13
N GLU A 161 6.05 19.26 8.47
CA GLU A 161 4.68 19.12 7.95
C GLU A 161 4.61 19.35 6.43
N ALA A 162 5.53 20.14 5.87
CA ALA A 162 5.62 20.37 4.43
C ALA A 162 6.08 19.14 3.62
N GLU A 163 6.54 18.07 4.27
CA GLU A 163 7.01 16.81 3.67
C GLU A 163 7.91 16.94 2.41
N GLY A 164 8.78 17.95 2.38
CA GLY A 164 9.69 18.18 1.24
C GLY A 164 9.13 19.06 0.12
N SER A 165 7.97 19.69 0.32
CA SER A 165 7.32 20.64 -0.59
C SER A 165 7.51 22.08 -0.13
N MET A 166 8.26 22.89 -0.88
CA MET A 166 8.45 24.30 -0.50
C MET A 166 7.16 25.11 -0.58
N ARG A 167 6.26 24.79 -1.52
CA ARG A 167 4.97 25.47 -1.66
C ARG A 167 4.11 25.28 -0.40
N ASP A 168 4.07 24.06 0.11
CA ASP A 168 3.28 23.74 1.30
C ASP A 168 3.93 24.35 2.54
N ALA A 169 5.27 24.34 2.64
CA ALA A 169 6.01 25.02 3.71
C ALA A 169 5.69 26.52 3.78
N LEU A 170 5.69 27.21 2.64
CA LEU A 170 5.34 28.65 2.58
C LEU A 170 3.87 28.88 2.90
N SER A 171 2.97 28.02 2.40
CA SER A 171 1.53 28.15 2.70
C SER A 171 1.24 28.00 4.20
N LEU A 172 1.93 27.08 4.86
CA LEU A 172 1.85 26.88 6.31
C LEU A 172 2.46 28.07 7.08
N LEU A 173 3.59 28.62 6.60
CA LEU A 173 4.18 29.82 7.20
C LEU A 173 3.24 31.03 7.07
N ASP A 174 2.67 31.26 5.88
CA ASP A 174 1.72 32.34 5.61
C ASP A 174 0.47 32.21 6.50
N GLN A 175 -0.03 30.99 6.70
CA GLN A 175 -1.11 30.72 7.63
C GLN A 175 -0.73 31.15 9.05
N VAL A 176 0.42 30.71 9.56
CA VAL A 176 0.91 31.10 10.89
C VAL A 176 1.02 32.62 11.02
N VAL A 177 1.63 33.30 10.06
CA VAL A 177 1.82 34.76 10.06
C VAL A 177 0.47 35.49 10.08
N SER A 178 -0.50 35.02 9.28
CA SER A 178 -1.84 35.63 9.19
C SER A 178 -2.61 35.59 10.51
N PHE A 179 -2.37 34.59 11.35
CA PHE A 179 -3.05 34.44 12.66
C PHE A 179 -2.27 35.03 13.83
N SER A 180 -0.94 35.22 13.70
CA SER A 180 -0.05 35.60 14.80
C SER A 180 0.50 37.03 14.72
N ASN A 181 0.14 37.82 13.70
CA ASN A 181 0.65 39.19 13.48
C ASN A 181 2.18 39.26 13.57
N ASP A 182 2.87 38.41 12.79
CA ASP A 182 4.33 38.33 12.66
C ASP A 182 5.13 37.81 13.87
N VAL A 183 4.47 37.47 14.99
CA VAL A 183 5.12 36.92 16.19
C VAL A 183 4.44 35.62 16.59
N ALA A 184 5.11 34.48 16.35
CA ALA A 184 4.55 33.17 16.68
C ALA A 184 5.50 32.38 17.59
N SER A 185 4.98 32.00 18.75
CA SER A 185 5.60 31.00 19.62
C SER A 185 5.40 29.58 19.07
N ASP A 186 6.23 28.64 19.51
CA ASP A 186 6.12 27.23 19.10
C ASP A 186 4.75 26.61 19.45
N GLN A 187 4.12 27.08 20.54
CA GLN A 187 2.79 26.64 20.96
C GLN A 187 1.70 27.18 20.04
N GLU A 188 1.72 28.48 19.73
CA GLU A 188 0.76 29.09 18.79
C GLU A 188 0.85 28.46 17.40
N VAL A 189 2.05 28.13 16.91
CA VAL A 189 2.19 27.43 15.62
C VAL A 189 1.55 26.04 15.66
N THR A 190 1.70 25.32 16.77
CA THR A 190 1.08 24.01 16.95
C THR A 190 -0.44 24.10 16.96
N GLU A 191 -0.99 25.11 17.66
CA GLU A 191 -2.42 25.39 17.71
C GLU A 191 -2.99 25.83 16.35
N ILE A 192 -2.36 26.79 15.68
CA ILE A 192 -2.80 27.33 14.38
C ILE A 192 -2.79 26.26 13.29
N LEU A 193 -1.76 25.40 13.30
CA LEU A 193 -1.63 24.33 12.33
C LEU A 193 -2.41 23.07 12.73
N GLY A 194 -3.02 23.04 13.92
CA GLY A 194 -3.70 21.86 14.45
C GLY A 194 -2.78 20.64 14.58
N ILE A 195 -1.47 20.87 14.68
CA ILE A 195 -0.49 19.79 14.80
C ILE A 195 -0.64 19.20 16.18
N ILE A 196 -0.70 17.88 16.24
CA ILE A 196 -0.81 17.20 17.53
C ILE A 196 0.53 17.29 18.23
N ASP A 197 0.51 17.73 19.50
CA ASP A 197 1.70 17.70 20.34
C ASP A 197 2.24 16.26 20.40
N ARG A 198 3.54 16.14 20.09
CA ARG A 198 4.28 14.87 20.14
C ARG A 198 4.10 14.17 21.49
N ARG A 199 3.95 14.91 22.59
CA ARG A 199 3.69 14.33 23.92
C ARG A 199 2.42 13.49 23.95
N VAL A 200 1.34 13.93 23.30
CA VAL A 200 0.08 13.18 23.23
C VAL A 200 0.29 11.84 22.51
N VAL A 201 1.06 11.83 21.43
CA VAL A 201 1.40 10.61 20.68
C VAL A 201 2.27 9.67 21.51
N TRP A 202 3.25 10.21 22.24
CA TRP A 202 4.10 9.44 23.14
C TRP A 202 3.31 8.84 24.31
N ASP A 203 2.46 9.63 24.96
CA ASP A 203 1.58 9.17 26.03
C ASP A 203 0.62 8.08 25.56
N ALA A 204 0.13 8.18 24.32
CA ALA A 204 -0.69 7.15 23.70
C ALA A 204 0.09 5.87 23.44
N GLY A 205 1.30 5.98 22.88
CA GLY A 205 2.20 4.84 22.70
C GLY A 205 2.46 4.12 24.02
N ASP A 206 2.75 4.87 25.09
CA ASP A 206 2.98 4.32 26.43
C ASP A 206 1.73 3.67 27.03
N ALA A 207 0.57 4.31 26.91
CA ALA A 207 -0.69 3.76 27.39
C ALA A 207 -1.03 2.44 26.68
N ILE A 208 -0.81 2.36 25.36
CA ILE A 208 -1.05 1.16 24.58
C ILE A 208 -0.09 0.04 24.98
N ILE A 209 1.21 0.33 25.10
CA ILE A 209 2.25 -0.65 25.46
C ILE A 209 2.06 -1.17 26.89
N SER A 210 1.66 -0.31 27.82
CA SER A 210 1.38 -0.69 29.21
C SER A 210 0.02 -1.34 29.42
N GLY A 211 -0.87 -1.30 28.41
CA GLY A 211 -2.23 -1.83 28.48
C GLY A 211 -3.20 -0.98 29.31
N ASP A 212 -2.91 0.31 29.48
CA ASP A 212 -3.76 1.25 30.22
C ASP A 212 -4.90 1.77 29.34
N VAL A 213 -5.99 1.01 29.30
CA VAL A 213 -7.22 1.36 28.56
C VAL A 213 -7.83 2.70 29.06
N PRO A 214 -7.98 2.96 30.38
CA PRO A 214 -8.45 4.26 30.86
C PRO A 214 -7.63 5.44 30.34
N LYS A 215 -6.28 5.36 30.38
CA LYS A 215 -5.41 6.42 29.85
C LYS A 215 -5.60 6.59 28.35
N CYS A 216 -5.76 5.51 27.58
CA CYS A 216 -6.06 5.60 26.15
C CYS A 216 -7.35 6.38 25.87
N LEU A 217 -8.44 6.10 26.60
CA LEU A 217 -9.71 6.80 26.41
C LEU A 217 -9.63 8.28 26.80
N ASN A 218 -8.90 8.62 27.86
CA ASN A 218 -8.66 10.02 28.24
C ASN A 218 -7.89 10.78 27.16
N ILE A 219 -6.94 10.12 26.48
CA ILE A 219 -6.22 10.72 25.35
C ILE A 219 -7.17 11.00 24.18
N VAL A 220 -8.10 10.09 23.88
CA VAL A 220 -9.12 10.35 22.84
C VAL A 220 -10.01 11.54 23.19
N ASP A 221 -10.41 11.65 24.46
CA ASP A 221 -11.19 12.79 24.93
C ASP A 221 -10.41 14.11 24.82
N HIS A 222 -9.12 14.09 25.17
CA HIS A 222 -8.22 15.23 24.96
C HIS A 222 -8.12 15.62 23.47
N ILE A 223 -7.93 14.65 22.58
CA ILE A 223 -7.87 14.89 21.13
C ILE A 223 -9.16 15.53 20.63
N TYR A 224 -10.32 15.04 21.08
CA TYR A 224 -11.62 15.56 20.70
C TYR A 224 -11.86 16.98 21.20
N ASN A 225 -11.57 17.25 22.48
CA ASN A 225 -11.84 18.55 23.10
C ASN A 225 -10.92 19.67 22.57
N TYR A 226 -9.69 19.34 22.19
CA TYR A 226 -8.76 20.28 21.56
C TYR A 226 -8.96 20.40 20.03
N GLY A 227 -9.88 19.64 19.45
CA GLY A 227 -10.20 19.71 18.02
C GLY A 227 -9.11 19.17 17.10
N TYR A 228 -8.22 18.30 17.60
CA TYR A 228 -7.18 17.68 16.78
C TYR A 228 -7.79 16.71 15.76
N ASP A 229 -7.17 16.64 14.58
CA ASP A 229 -7.57 15.69 13.55
C ASP A 229 -7.23 14.25 13.98
N MET A 230 -8.25 13.43 14.19
CA MET A 230 -8.10 12.05 14.66
C MET A 230 -7.36 11.15 13.67
N LYS A 231 -7.48 11.44 12.37
CA LYS A 231 -6.77 10.69 11.34
C LYS A 231 -5.29 11.05 11.35
N GLN A 232 -4.94 12.33 11.49
CA GLN A 232 -3.57 12.78 11.68
C GLN A 232 -2.97 12.17 12.94
N PHE A 233 -3.73 12.09 14.04
CA PHE A 233 -3.30 11.39 15.25
C PHE A 233 -2.94 9.92 14.99
N CYS A 234 -3.80 9.18 14.30
CA CYS A 234 -3.49 7.79 13.95
C CYS A 234 -2.26 7.67 13.05
N GLN A 235 -2.04 8.61 12.13
CA GLN A 235 -0.85 8.62 11.27
C GLN A 235 0.44 8.91 12.05
N GLU A 236 0.40 9.84 13.00
CA GLU A 236 1.52 10.13 13.90
C GLU A 236 1.82 8.94 14.83
N LEU A 237 0.78 8.31 15.39
CA LEU A 237 0.91 7.13 16.24
C LEU A 237 1.45 5.93 15.44
N MET A 238 1.02 5.75 14.20
CA MET A 238 1.56 4.73 13.28
C MET A 238 3.04 5.01 12.98
N THR A 239 3.42 6.27 12.79
CA THR A 239 4.82 6.68 12.62
C THR A 239 5.64 6.44 13.89
N HIS A 240 5.07 6.65 15.06
CA HIS A 240 5.70 6.34 16.35
C HIS A 240 6.02 4.83 16.47
N PHE A 241 5.05 3.95 16.21
CA PHE A 241 5.30 2.50 16.22
C PHE A 241 6.28 2.04 15.13
N ARG A 242 6.24 2.66 13.93
CA ARG A 242 7.28 2.44 12.91
C ARG A 242 8.66 2.78 13.43
N ASN A 243 8.81 3.94 14.08
CA ASN A 243 10.10 4.38 14.62
C ASN A 243 10.60 3.39 15.69
N LEU A 244 9.73 2.87 16.56
CA LEU A 244 10.09 1.84 17.55
C LEU A 244 10.60 0.55 16.88
N MET A 245 9.95 0.11 15.79
CA MET A 245 10.42 -1.06 15.02
C MET A 245 11.77 -0.81 14.36
N VAL A 246 11.97 0.37 13.78
CA VAL A 246 13.23 0.75 13.12
C VAL A 246 14.36 0.84 14.13
N THR A 247 14.15 1.45 15.30
CA THR A 247 15.16 1.51 16.37
C THR A 247 15.55 0.13 16.89
N LYS A 248 14.61 -0.82 16.92
CA LYS A 248 14.88 -2.20 17.37
C LYS A 248 15.65 -3.02 16.33
N THR A 249 15.43 -2.74 15.04
CA THR A 249 15.89 -3.60 13.93
C THR A 249 17.19 -3.09 13.29
N VAL A 250 17.39 -1.78 13.26
CA VAL A 250 18.47 -1.13 12.50
C VAL A 250 19.58 -0.68 13.46
N LYS A 251 20.84 -0.97 13.10
CA LYS A 251 22.02 -0.59 13.91
C LYS A 251 22.23 0.93 14.00
N GLU A 252 21.85 1.66 12.95
CA GLU A 252 21.99 3.12 12.85
C GLU A 252 20.62 3.78 12.58
N PRO A 253 19.72 3.88 13.57
CA PRO A 253 18.36 4.38 13.36
C PRO A 253 18.30 5.85 12.93
N HIS A 254 19.30 6.65 13.31
CA HIS A 254 19.41 8.08 13.00
C HIS A 254 19.46 8.39 11.50
N LEU A 255 19.81 7.41 10.65
CA LEU A 255 19.79 7.56 9.20
C LEU A 255 18.39 7.45 8.59
N LEU A 256 17.46 6.82 9.30
CA LEU A 256 16.10 6.53 8.83
C LEU A 256 15.02 7.30 9.60
N ILE A 257 15.38 7.82 10.78
CA ILE A 257 14.50 8.52 11.70
C ILE A 257 15.06 9.93 11.92
N ASN A 258 14.30 10.94 11.49
CA ASN A 258 14.61 12.35 11.70
C ASN A 258 14.13 12.81 13.09
N LEU A 259 14.77 12.29 14.15
CA LEU A 259 14.54 12.70 15.53
C LEU A 259 15.84 13.24 16.18
N PRO A 260 15.73 14.14 17.17
CA PRO A 260 16.83 14.49 18.06
C PRO A 260 17.46 13.25 18.72
N HIS A 261 18.75 13.32 19.05
CA HIS A 261 19.51 12.17 19.54
C HIS A 261 19.02 11.66 20.91
N ASP A 262 18.66 12.58 21.80
CA ASP A 262 18.04 12.34 23.10
C ASP A 262 16.71 11.60 22.97
N GLU A 263 15.80 12.09 22.12
CA GLU A 263 14.52 11.41 21.86
C GLU A 263 14.72 10.01 21.27
N LEU A 264 15.69 9.87 20.35
CA LEU A 264 16.00 8.58 19.73
C LEU A 264 16.52 7.56 20.74
N MET A 265 17.32 8.00 21.72
CA MET A 265 17.77 7.14 22.83
C MET A 265 16.61 6.69 23.72
N GLU A 266 15.68 7.58 24.08
CA GLU A 266 14.50 7.20 24.87
C GLU A 266 13.60 6.21 24.12
N LEU A 267 13.41 6.45 22.82
CA LEU A 267 12.64 5.58 21.94
C LEU A 267 13.30 4.19 21.81
N GLY A 268 14.64 4.13 21.77
CA GLY A 268 15.40 2.89 21.81
C GLY A 268 15.18 2.08 23.10
N LYS A 269 15.22 2.72 24.28
CA LYS A 269 14.95 2.06 25.56
C LYS A 269 13.54 1.45 25.62
N LYS A 270 12.53 2.17 25.11
CA LYS A 270 11.16 1.65 25.02
C LYS A 270 11.02 0.52 24.00
N ALA A 271 11.74 0.61 22.89
CA ALA A 271 11.73 -0.46 21.89
C ALA A 271 12.28 -1.79 22.42
N GLU A 272 13.13 -1.78 23.45
CA GLU A 272 13.62 -3.00 24.11
C GLU A 272 12.54 -3.72 24.92
N THR A 273 11.62 -3.00 25.54
CA THR A 273 10.59 -3.59 26.42
C THR A 273 9.45 -4.29 25.68
N VAL A 274 9.37 -4.12 24.35
CA VAL A 274 8.26 -4.64 23.52
C VAL A 274 8.79 -5.57 22.44
N ASN A 275 8.12 -6.70 22.23
CA ASN A 275 8.46 -7.64 21.17
C ASN A 275 8.18 -7.07 19.78
N LEU A 276 8.97 -7.47 18.78
CA LEU A 276 8.84 -6.96 17.41
C LEU A 276 7.48 -7.32 16.80
N GLU A 277 6.98 -8.51 17.08
CA GLU A 277 5.67 -9.02 16.64
C GLU A 277 4.52 -8.17 17.18
N THR A 278 4.66 -7.69 18.43
CA THR A 278 3.67 -6.82 19.07
C THR A 278 3.68 -5.43 18.43
N LEU A 279 4.86 -4.87 18.13
CA LEU A 279 4.98 -3.60 17.41
C LEU A 279 4.40 -3.69 15.98
N GLN A 280 4.64 -4.81 15.27
CA GLN A 280 4.05 -5.06 13.96
C GLN A 280 2.52 -5.13 14.04
N TYR A 281 1.98 -5.83 15.04
CA TYR A 281 0.54 -5.88 15.28
C TYR A 281 -0.06 -4.49 15.50
N TYR A 282 0.55 -3.67 16.34
CA TYR A 282 0.08 -2.29 16.57
C TYR A 282 0.09 -1.47 15.29
N PHE A 283 1.15 -1.56 14.50
CA PHE A 283 1.25 -0.87 13.22
C PHE A 283 0.15 -1.28 12.24
N TYR A 284 -0.08 -2.59 12.04
CA TYR A 284 -1.12 -3.07 11.13
C TYR A 284 -2.53 -2.76 11.62
N THR A 285 -2.76 -2.81 12.93
CA THR A 285 -4.06 -2.45 13.53
C THR A 285 -4.38 -0.98 13.27
N LEU A 286 -3.40 -0.08 13.42
CA LEU A 286 -3.56 1.34 13.08
C LEU A 286 -3.77 1.54 11.57
N LEU A 287 -3.04 0.81 10.73
CA LEU A 287 -3.17 0.90 9.28
C LEU A 287 -4.59 0.54 8.80
N GLU A 288 -5.22 -0.46 9.42
CA GLU A 288 -6.62 -0.79 9.19
C GLU A 288 -7.54 0.30 9.76
N GLY A 289 -7.33 0.71 11.01
CA GLY A 289 -8.17 1.72 11.68
C GLY A 289 -8.21 3.07 10.97
N VAL A 290 -7.13 3.51 10.34
CA VAL A 290 -7.09 4.76 9.54
C VAL A 290 -8.07 4.70 8.36
N LYS A 291 -8.30 3.52 7.78
CA LYS A 291 -9.28 3.37 6.69
C LYS A 291 -10.70 3.53 7.21
N ASP A 292 -10.99 2.95 8.37
CA ASP A 292 -12.31 2.97 8.99
C ASP A 292 -12.68 4.38 9.47
N ILE A 293 -11.73 5.11 10.08
CA ILE A 293 -11.91 6.52 10.49
C ILE A 293 -12.35 7.40 9.31
N ARG A 294 -11.89 7.10 8.10
CA ARG A 294 -12.22 7.87 6.89
C ARG A 294 -13.63 7.58 6.35
N GLN A 295 -14.17 6.41 6.64
CA GLN A 295 -15.45 5.95 6.07
C GLN A 295 -16.64 6.24 6.98
N VAL A 296 -16.40 6.46 8.27
CA VAL A 296 -17.43 6.54 9.30
C VAL A 296 -17.51 7.96 9.87
N ASP A 297 -18.73 8.49 10.01
CA ASP A 297 -18.97 9.84 10.54
C ASP A 297 -18.58 10.01 12.03
N SER A 298 -18.60 8.91 12.79
CA SER A 298 -18.22 8.86 14.21
C SER A 298 -16.75 8.49 14.42
N SER A 299 -15.82 9.28 13.86
CA SER A 299 -14.36 9.06 13.98
C SER A 299 -13.88 8.87 15.43
N ARG A 300 -14.52 9.55 16.39
CA ARG A 300 -14.24 9.41 17.84
C ARG A 300 -14.42 7.97 18.32
N LEU A 301 -15.59 7.38 18.04
CA LEU A 301 -15.93 6.04 18.49
C LEU A 301 -14.99 5.00 17.88
N VAL A 302 -14.67 5.16 16.59
CA VAL A 302 -13.71 4.28 15.90
C VAL A 302 -12.35 4.34 16.58
N LEU A 303 -11.87 5.54 16.93
CA LEU A 303 -10.60 5.72 17.62
C LEU A 303 -10.60 5.12 19.04
N GLU A 304 -11.66 5.32 19.83
CA GLU A 304 -11.81 4.73 21.16
C GLU A 304 -11.73 3.19 21.11
N MET A 305 -12.43 2.58 20.16
CA MET A 305 -12.42 1.13 19.94
C MET A 305 -11.08 0.63 19.42
N LEU A 306 -10.42 1.39 18.55
CA LEU A 306 -9.10 1.06 18.03
C LEU A 306 -8.06 1.03 19.16
N LEU A 307 -7.97 2.09 19.96
CA LEU A 307 -6.99 2.18 21.05
C LEU A 307 -7.28 1.15 22.15
N THR A 308 -8.55 0.93 22.48
CA THR A 308 -8.96 -0.07 23.47
C THR A 308 -8.58 -1.48 23.01
N LYS A 309 -8.82 -1.81 21.73
CA LYS A 309 -8.40 -3.09 21.13
C LYS A 309 -6.89 -3.30 21.20
N MET A 310 -6.11 -2.25 20.94
CA MET A 310 -4.65 -2.32 21.01
C MET A 310 -4.13 -2.46 22.44
N ALA A 311 -4.64 -1.67 23.38
CA ALA A 311 -4.23 -1.70 24.79
C ALA A 311 -4.69 -2.97 25.52
N SER A 312 -5.81 -3.57 25.12
CA SER A 312 -6.31 -4.81 25.73
C SER A 312 -5.56 -6.07 25.26
N LEU A 313 -4.61 -5.94 24.34
CA LEU A 313 -3.87 -7.07 23.81
C LEU A 313 -2.82 -7.54 24.82
N LYS A 314 -2.81 -8.84 25.13
CA LYS A 314 -1.66 -9.46 25.77
C LYS A 314 -0.50 -9.53 24.77
N PRO A 315 0.77 -9.38 25.21
CA PRO A 315 1.92 -9.43 24.32
C PRO A 315 1.87 -10.65 23.42
N VAL A 316 2.09 -10.45 22.11
CA VAL A 316 2.13 -11.56 21.15
C VAL A 316 3.36 -12.40 21.50
N VAL A 317 3.12 -13.60 22.01
CA VAL A 317 4.19 -14.53 22.39
C VAL A 317 4.73 -15.16 21.09
N PRO A 318 6.06 -15.11 20.84
CA PRO A 318 6.65 -15.77 19.69
C PRO A 318 6.33 -17.26 19.67
N LEU A 319 6.08 -17.81 18.48
CA LEU A 319 5.72 -19.22 18.32
C LEU A 319 6.79 -20.15 18.92
N ASP A 320 8.06 -19.76 18.83
CA ASP A 320 9.19 -20.52 19.36
C ASP A 320 9.14 -20.64 20.90
N GLU A 321 8.63 -19.62 21.60
CA GLU A 321 8.48 -19.67 23.06
C GLU A 321 7.30 -20.57 23.45
N ILE A 322 6.22 -20.58 22.65
CA ILE A 322 5.09 -21.50 22.84
C ILE A 322 5.53 -22.95 22.61
N LEU A 323 6.30 -23.21 21.55
CA LEU A 323 6.87 -24.52 21.25
C LEU A 323 7.82 -24.98 22.37
N ALA A 324 8.71 -24.11 22.84
CA ALA A 324 9.60 -24.43 23.95
C ALA A 324 8.87 -24.72 25.27
N ARG A 325 7.74 -24.06 25.55
CA ARG A 325 6.89 -24.38 26.72
C ARG A 325 6.17 -25.72 26.56
N LEU A 326 5.72 -26.05 25.35
CA LEU A 326 5.09 -27.34 25.03
C LEU A 326 6.09 -28.50 25.16
N ASP A 327 7.33 -28.32 24.71
CA ASP A 327 8.39 -29.34 24.84
C ASP A 327 8.75 -29.60 26.31
N ARG A 328 8.87 -28.55 27.13
CA ARG A 328 9.09 -28.69 28.60
C ARG A 328 7.94 -29.39 29.32
N LEU A 329 6.70 -29.18 28.87
CA LEU A 329 5.54 -29.89 29.40
C LEU A 329 5.59 -31.38 29.01
N LYS A 330 5.91 -31.71 27.75
CA LYS A 330 6.09 -33.12 27.30
C LYS A 330 7.16 -33.85 28.13
N GLU A 331 8.28 -33.19 28.45
CA GLU A 331 9.34 -33.76 29.31
C GLU A 331 8.89 -33.98 30.77
N SER A 332 7.99 -33.16 31.30
CA SER A 332 7.45 -33.35 32.65
C SER A 332 6.48 -34.54 32.76
N PHE A 333 5.79 -34.88 31.67
CA PHE A 333 4.89 -36.03 31.60
C PHE A 333 5.61 -37.37 31.43
N THR A 334 6.78 -37.40 30.77
CA THR A 334 7.58 -38.63 30.63
C THR A 334 8.24 -39.09 31.93
N ILE A 335 8.44 -38.20 32.91
CA ILE A 335 9.08 -38.54 34.20
C ILE A 335 8.09 -39.17 35.21
N SER A 336 6.77 -39.02 35.02
CA SER A 336 5.75 -39.54 35.96
C SER A 336 5.10 -40.87 35.53
N GLY A 337 5.54 -41.47 34.42
CA GLY A 337 4.87 -42.61 33.77
C GLY A 337 5.46 -44.01 34.00
N GLU A 338 6.50 -44.19 34.83
CA GLU A 338 7.04 -45.53 35.11
C GLU A 338 6.36 -46.20 36.31
N LYS A 339 5.15 -46.71 36.09
CA LYS A 339 4.62 -47.86 36.86
C LYS A 339 4.05 -48.90 35.91
N ARG A 340 4.85 -49.95 35.72
CA ARG A 340 4.58 -51.22 35.02
C ARG A 340 3.14 -51.73 35.24
N ILE A 341 2.44 -52.02 34.15
CA ILE A 341 1.59 -53.23 34.06
C ILE A 341 1.84 -53.87 32.68
N SER A 342 2.38 -55.08 32.74
CA SER A 342 2.60 -56.04 31.67
C SER A 342 1.28 -56.59 31.13
N HIS A 343 1.16 -56.84 29.82
CA HIS A 343 0.56 -58.07 29.27
C HIS A 343 0.96 -58.30 27.79
N THR A 344 1.92 -59.22 27.63
CA THR A 344 1.96 -60.34 26.67
C THR A 344 1.43 -60.15 25.24
N SER A 345 2.38 -60.10 24.29
CA SER A 345 2.20 -60.54 22.90
C SER A 345 2.45 -62.05 22.76
N PRO A 346 1.75 -62.76 21.87
CA PRO A 346 2.28 -63.97 21.23
C PRO A 346 2.97 -63.61 19.90
N GLN A 347 4.29 -63.65 19.94
CA GLN A 347 5.24 -64.25 18.98
C GLN A 347 4.61 -65.11 17.84
N ILE A 348 5.07 -65.11 16.58
CA ILE A 348 6.45 -65.39 16.09
C ILE A 348 6.52 -65.18 14.55
N THR A 349 7.62 -64.57 14.10
CA THR A 349 8.48 -64.77 12.89
C THR A 349 7.87 -65.26 11.55
N GLY A 350 8.24 -64.75 10.38
CA GLY A 350 9.32 -63.84 10.03
C GLY A 350 9.55 -63.73 8.51
N ARG A 351 10.69 -63.13 8.18
CA ARG A 351 11.36 -62.95 6.88
C ARG A 351 10.84 -61.86 5.94
N VAL A 352 11.76 -60.91 5.76
CA VAL A 352 11.82 -59.85 4.76
C VAL A 352 11.89 -60.47 3.37
N GLU A 353 10.92 -60.16 2.51
CA GLU A 353 11.07 -60.15 1.06
C GLU A 353 10.51 -58.84 0.51
N SER A 354 11.37 -58.17 -0.24
CA SER A 354 11.10 -57.00 -1.05
C SER A 354 10.06 -57.28 -2.12
N HIS A 355 9.00 -56.47 -2.16
CA HIS A 355 8.17 -56.32 -3.35
C HIS A 355 8.01 -54.85 -3.71
N GLU A 356 8.74 -54.44 -4.75
CA GLU A 356 8.23 -53.50 -5.74
C GLU A 356 6.88 -54.00 -6.27
N SER A 357 5.86 -53.14 -6.27
CA SER A 357 4.77 -53.20 -7.26
C SER A 357 4.03 -51.86 -7.35
N SER A 358 3.83 -51.45 -8.59
CA SER A 358 3.31 -50.17 -9.10
C SER A 358 1.76 -50.10 -9.06
N PRO A 359 1.11 -49.02 -9.56
CA PRO A 359 -0.18 -48.48 -9.09
C PRO A 359 -1.43 -49.20 -9.64
N GLN A 360 -2.53 -49.22 -8.87
CA GLN A 360 -3.82 -49.71 -9.33
C GLN A 360 -4.69 -48.62 -9.98
N GLU A 361 -4.94 -48.78 -11.28
CA GLU A 361 -6.04 -48.21 -12.05
C GLU A 361 -7.40 -48.79 -11.60
N LYS A 362 -8.34 -47.91 -11.26
CA LYS A 362 -9.79 -48.06 -11.42
C LYS A 362 -10.40 -46.66 -11.29
N ASP A 363 -11.46 -46.40 -12.06
CA ASP A 363 -12.27 -45.16 -12.08
C ASP A 363 -11.93 -44.08 -13.14
N ILE A 364 -11.72 -44.48 -14.41
CA ILE A 364 -11.65 -43.54 -15.56
C ILE A 364 -13.03 -43.39 -16.21
N ILE A 365 -13.44 -42.17 -16.57
CA ILE A 365 -14.70 -41.92 -17.31
C ILE A 365 -14.52 -42.35 -18.78
N PRO A 366 -15.42 -43.19 -19.36
CA PRO A 366 -15.33 -43.59 -20.76
C PRO A 366 -15.27 -42.38 -21.72
N SER A 367 -14.38 -42.44 -22.71
CA SER A 367 -14.10 -41.33 -23.63
C SER A 367 -15.31 -40.84 -24.41
N ASP A 368 -16.27 -41.72 -24.71
CA ASP A 368 -17.48 -41.37 -25.46
C ASP A 368 -18.44 -40.52 -24.62
N ILE A 369 -18.59 -40.86 -23.33
CA ILE A 369 -19.39 -40.09 -22.37
C ILE A 369 -18.78 -38.71 -22.15
N TRP A 370 -17.45 -38.62 -22.10
CA TRP A 370 -16.74 -37.35 -21.98
C TRP A 370 -16.95 -36.44 -23.20
N ARG A 371 -16.88 -37.00 -24.41
CA ARG A 371 -17.15 -36.25 -25.66
C ARG A 371 -18.59 -35.74 -25.73
N ASP A 372 -19.56 -36.55 -25.29
CA ASP A 372 -20.96 -36.15 -25.25
C ASP A 372 -21.21 -35.04 -24.22
N MET A 373 -20.52 -35.10 -23.09
CA MET A 373 -20.56 -34.07 -22.06
C MET A 373 -19.92 -32.76 -22.54
N LEU A 374 -18.77 -32.81 -23.23
CA LEU A 374 -18.15 -31.62 -23.83
C LEU A 374 -19.07 -30.99 -24.89
N ARG A 375 -19.77 -31.78 -25.71
CA ARG A 375 -20.78 -31.29 -26.66
C ARG A 375 -21.95 -30.60 -25.95
N PHE A 376 -22.46 -31.19 -24.86
CA PHE A 376 -23.52 -30.60 -24.05
C PHE A 376 -23.11 -29.27 -23.41
N ILE A 377 -21.89 -29.19 -22.86
CA ILE A 377 -21.38 -27.95 -22.25
C ILE A 377 -21.13 -26.89 -23.32
N ARG A 378 -20.64 -27.27 -24.52
CA ARG A 378 -20.38 -26.33 -25.62
C ARG A 378 -21.64 -25.61 -26.10
N GLN A 379 -22.81 -26.26 -26.05
CA GLN A 379 -24.10 -25.63 -26.37
C GLN A 379 -24.55 -24.58 -25.34
N LYS A 380 -24.05 -24.67 -24.09
CA LYS A 380 -24.48 -23.80 -22.98
C LYS A 380 -23.44 -22.75 -22.60
N ASN A 381 -22.15 -23.07 -22.76
CA ASN A 381 -21.04 -22.19 -22.46
C ASN A 381 -19.80 -22.61 -23.26
N LEU A 382 -19.52 -21.86 -24.32
CA LEU A 382 -18.41 -22.11 -25.25
C LEU A 382 -17.04 -22.05 -24.55
N LEU A 383 -16.86 -21.10 -23.62
CA LEU A 383 -15.61 -20.91 -22.89
C LEU A 383 -15.32 -22.08 -21.94
N LEU A 384 -16.32 -22.56 -21.20
CA LEU A 384 -16.14 -23.70 -20.31
C LEU A 384 -15.85 -24.99 -21.06
N ALA A 385 -16.47 -25.21 -22.22
CA ALA A 385 -16.16 -26.38 -23.04
C ALA A 385 -14.71 -26.34 -23.56
N SER A 386 -14.24 -25.17 -24.00
CA SER A 386 -12.86 -25.00 -24.46
C SER A 386 -11.83 -25.25 -23.35
N ILE A 387 -12.14 -24.86 -22.11
CA ILE A 387 -11.24 -25.12 -20.98
C ILE A 387 -11.23 -26.62 -20.64
N LEU A 388 -12.41 -27.25 -20.60
CA LEU A 388 -12.56 -28.67 -20.26
C LEU A 388 -12.00 -29.63 -21.30
N GLU A 389 -11.78 -29.22 -22.55
CA GLU A 389 -11.08 -30.04 -23.55
C GLU A 389 -9.67 -30.45 -23.10
N HIS A 390 -9.06 -29.64 -22.23
CA HIS A 390 -7.74 -29.92 -21.64
C HIS A 390 -7.81 -30.61 -20.27
N ALA A 391 -9.00 -31.06 -19.84
CA ALA A 391 -9.19 -31.79 -18.60
C ALA A 391 -9.22 -33.31 -18.83
N HIS A 392 -8.61 -34.04 -17.90
CA HIS A 392 -8.67 -35.50 -17.82
C HIS A 392 -9.61 -35.92 -16.69
N PRO A 393 -10.80 -36.45 -17.02
CA PRO A 393 -11.81 -36.80 -16.03
C PRO A 393 -11.60 -38.21 -15.45
N SER A 394 -11.71 -38.35 -14.14
CA SER A 394 -11.75 -39.63 -13.43
C SER A 394 -12.81 -39.60 -12.33
N TRP A 395 -13.38 -40.73 -11.95
CA TRP A 395 -14.20 -40.78 -10.73
C TRP A 395 -13.29 -40.86 -9.51
N LEU A 396 -13.68 -40.16 -8.45
CA LEU A 396 -13.06 -40.27 -7.13
C LEU A 396 -13.86 -41.22 -6.23
N ASP A 397 -15.18 -41.21 -6.43
CA ASP A 397 -16.18 -42.06 -5.79
C ASP A 397 -17.43 -42.13 -6.69
N ARG A 398 -18.56 -42.71 -6.24
CA ARG A 398 -19.78 -42.85 -7.06
C ARG A 398 -20.48 -41.52 -7.42
N GLU A 399 -20.13 -40.43 -6.74
CA GLU A 399 -20.81 -39.12 -6.77
C GLU A 399 -19.85 -37.96 -7.11
N THR A 400 -18.53 -38.17 -7.10
CA THR A 400 -17.52 -37.13 -7.27
C THR A 400 -16.66 -37.41 -8.50
N ILE A 401 -16.69 -36.47 -9.46
CA ILE A 401 -15.79 -36.47 -10.63
C ILE A 401 -14.58 -35.60 -10.32
N ARG A 402 -13.38 -36.14 -10.54
CA ARG A 402 -12.11 -35.42 -10.55
C ARG A 402 -11.77 -35.00 -11.98
N LEU A 403 -11.49 -33.72 -12.16
CA LEU A 403 -10.98 -33.14 -13.39
C LEU A 403 -9.52 -32.76 -13.18
N SER A 404 -8.61 -33.49 -13.84
CA SER A 404 -7.18 -33.21 -13.75
C SER A 404 -6.68 -32.40 -14.96
N PHE A 405 -6.00 -31.29 -14.71
CA PHE A 405 -5.39 -30.46 -15.76
C PHE A 405 -3.88 -30.65 -15.76
N ARG A 406 -3.32 -31.09 -16.89
CA ARG A 406 -1.87 -31.23 -17.06
C ARG A 406 -1.30 -29.96 -17.69
N GLY A 407 -0.40 -29.27 -16.98
CA GLY A 407 0.51 -28.28 -17.57
C GLY A 407 -0.05 -26.89 -17.94
N ASN A 408 -1.16 -26.43 -17.37
CA ASN A 408 -1.65 -25.05 -17.58
C ASN A 408 -2.31 -24.45 -16.34
N SER A 409 -1.60 -23.55 -15.63
CA SER A 409 -2.07 -22.91 -14.38
C SER A 409 -3.29 -22.01 -14.60
N PHE A 410 -3.36 -21.33 -15.74
CA PHE A 410 -4.41 -20.35 -16.04
C PHE A 410 -5.82 -20.96 -16.10
N ASN A 411 -5.95 -22.15 -16.68
CA ASN A 411 -7.22 -22.86 -16.78
C ASN A 411 -7.72 -23.37 -15.43
N PHE A 412 -6.80 -23.73 -14.53
CA PHE A 412 -7.10 -24.16 -13.17
C PHE A 412 -7.60 -22.98 -12.30
N GLU A 413 -6.91 -21.84 -12.34
CA GLU A 413 -7.29 -20.63 -11.59
C GLU A 413 -8.65 -20.09 -12.04
N MET A 414 -8.88 -19.97 -13.36
CA MET A 414 -10.16 -19.46 -13.87
C MET A 414 -11.36 -20.29 -13.42
N ILE A 415 -11.25 -21.63 -13.40
CA ILE A 415 -12.37 -22.47 -12.98
C ILE A 415 -12.58 -22.39 -11.46
N ASN A 416 -11.50 -22.38 -10.68
CA ASN A 416 -11.56 -22.46 -9.22
C ASN A 416 -12.13 -21.18 -8.60
N GLU A 417 -11.86 -20.00 -9.18
CA GLU A 417 -12.31 -18.72 -8.63
C GLU A 417 -13.72 -18.28 -9.08
N GLY A 418 -14.26 -18.81 -10.19
CA GLY A 418 -15.52 -18.28 -10.75
C GLY A 418 -16.54 -19.27 -11.32
N TYR A 419 -16.14 -20.49 -11.68
CA TYR A 419 -17.01 -21.38 -12.48
C TYR A 419 -17.33 -22.73 -11.84
N LYS A 420 -16.73 -23.06 -10.69
CA LYS A 420 -16.96 -24.33 -9.97
C LYS A 420 -18.44 -24.63 -9.70
N GLY A 421 -19.22 -23.64 -9.25
CA GLY A 421 -20.66 -23.80 -9.01
C GLY A 421 -21.46 -24.07 -10.30
N LYS A 422 -21.10 -23.40 -11.40
CA LYS A 422 -21.73 -23.64 -12.71
C LYS A 422 -21.38 -25.03 -13.25
N LEU A 423 -20.15 -25.50 -13.05
CA LEU A 423 -19.75 -26.85 -13.45
C LEU A 423 -20.51 -27.94 -12.70
N VAL A 424 -20.65 -27.83 -11.38
CA VAL A 424 -21.46 -28.77 -10.58
C VAL A 424 -22.90 -28.83 -11.10
N SER A 425 -23.50 -27.69 -11.42
CA SER A 425 -24.86 -27.65 -11.98
C SER A 425 -24.98 -28.29 -13.37
N LEU A 426 -24.00 -28.08 -14.25
CA LEU A 426 -23.98 -28.63 -15.61
C LEU A 426 -23.72 -30.14 -15.61
N PHE A 427 -22.82 -30.61 -14.74
CA PHE A 427 -22.53 -32.03 -14.56
C PHE A 427 -23.73 -32.76 -13.96
N SER A 428 -24.37 -32.19 -12.95
CA SER A 428 -25.56 -32.79 -12.34
C SER A 428 -26.73 -32.86 -13.33
N GLN A 429 -26.88 -31.86 -14.20
CA GLN A 429 -27.88 -31.86 -15.26
C GLN A 429 -27.60 -32.90 -16.36
N PHE A 430 -26.34 -33.11 -16.72
CA PHE A 430 -25.95 -34.09 -17.74
C PHE A 430 -26.14 -35.54 -17.24
N PHE A 431 -25.69 -35.82 -16.01
CA PHE A 431 -25.81 -37.16 -15.41
C PHE A 431 -27.19 -37.43 -14.78
N LYS A 432 -28.09 -36.44 -14.73
CA LYS A 432 -29.43 -36.49 -14.10
C LYS A 432 -29.39 -37.00 -12.65
N ARG A 433 -28.32 -36.66 -11.93
CA ARG A 433 -28.08 -36.99 -10.51
C ARG A 433 -27.16 -35.92 -9.92
N ASP A 434 -27.16 -35.76 -8.61
CA ASP A 434 -26.24 -34.82 -7.96
C ASP A 434 -24.81 -35.33 -8.07
N VAL A 435 -23.93 -34.52 -8.68
CA VAL A 435 -22.52 -34.86 -8.89
C VAL A 435 -21.65 -33.74 -8.34
N LYS A 436 -20.68 -34.09 -7.50
CA LYS A 436 -19.64 -33.19 -7.03
C LYS A 436 -18.47 -33.17 -8.02
N VAL A 437 -17.87 -31.99 -8.20
CA VAL A 437 -16.71 -31.84 -9.11
C VAL A 437 -15.51 -31.38 -8.29
N SER A 438 -14.46 -32.21 -8.27
CA SER A 438 -13.14 -31.88 -7.75
C SER A 438 -12.20 -31.57 -8.91
N ILE A 439 -11.31 -30.59 -8.74
CA ILE A 439 -10.40 -30.16 -9.79
C ILE A 439 -8.98 -30.21 -9.23
N THR A 440 -8.05 -30.82 -9.96
CA THR A 440 -6.65 -31.01 -9.55
C THR A 440 -5.70 -30.59 -10.67
N GLY A 441 -4.63 -29.86 -10.36
CA GLY A 441 -3.56 -29.53 -11.31
C GLY A 441 -2.29 -30.33 -11.00
N ASP A 442 -1.58 -30.79 -12.02
CA ASP A 442 -0.27 -31.45 -11.88
C ASP A 442 0.85 -30.40 -11.91
N TYR A 443 1.61 -30.25 -10.83
CA TYR A 443 2.84 -29.45 -10.79
C TYR A 443 4.04 -30.38 -10.59
N GLY A 444 4.89 -30.46 -11.63
CA GLY A 444 6.19 -31.13 -11.56
C GLY A 444 7.16 -30.39 -10.64
N GLU A 445 7.96 -31.16 -9.93
CA GLU A 445 8.88 -30.75 -8.85
C GLU A 445 9.80 -29.57 -9.22
N GLY A 446 9.84 -28.54 -8.34
CA GLY A 446 10.82 -27.46 -8.43
C GLY A 446 10.55 -26.24 -7.53
N ILE A 447 11.13 -26.26 -6.32
CA ILE A 447 11.57 -25.11 -5.50
C ILE A 447 10.51 -24.21 -4.82
N MET A 448 10.58 -24.24 -3.47
CA MET A 448 10.15 -23.27 -2.44
C MET A 448 8.82 -22.52 -2.62
N VAL A 449 7.87 -22.81 -1.72
CA VAL A 449 7.50 -21.97 -0.56
C VAL A 449 6.34 -22.68 0.14
N SER A 450 6.47 -22.86 1.44
CA SER A 450 5.54 -23.62 2.27
C SER A 450 4.32 -22.79 2.69
N LYS A 451 3.20 -23.52 2.85
CA LYS A 451 1.94 -23.26 3.58
C LYS A 451 0.79 -22.60 2.79
N ARG A 452 -0.31 -23.34 2.64
CA ARG A 452 -1.31 -23.65 3.69
C ARG A 452 -2.13 -24.90 3.35
N THR A 453 -1.99 -25.95 4.15
CA THR A 453 -2.82 -27.16 4.22
C THR A 453 -3.70 -27.11 5.48
N ASP A 454 -4.78 -27.91 5.43
CA ASP A 454 -5.76 -28.23 6.48
C ASP A 454 -5.27 -28.03 7.93
N ARG A 455 -5.99 -27.18 8.66
CA ARG A 455 -5.68 -26.80 10.06
C ARG A 455 -6.38 -27.67 11.12
N SER A 456 -7.11 -28.71 10.73
CA SER A 456 -7.79 -29.63 11.67
C SER A 456 -7.11 -31.00 11.83
N SER A 457 -6.13 -31.33 10.98
CA SER A 457 -5.36 -32.58 11.01
C SER A 457 -3.87 -32.36 11.23
N HIS A 458 -3.48 -31.18 11.75
CA HIS A 458 -2.08 -30.90 12.02
C HIS A 458 -1.64 -31.74 13.21
N PRO A 459 -0.54 -32.52 13.12
CA PRO A 459 -0.11 -33.45 14.18
C PRO A 459 0.06 -32.77 15.54
N ILE A 460 0.42 -31.48 15.56
CA ILE A 460 0.54 -30.65 16.77
C ILE A 460 -0.82 -30.44 17.46
N ILE A 461 -1.90 -30.24 16.70
CA ILE A 461 -3.25 -30.05 17.24
C ILE A 461 -3.77 -31.37 17.80
N SER A 462 -3.47 -32.49 17.13
CA SER A 462 -3.78 -33.84 17.61
C SER A 462 -3.04 -34.16 18.91
N ASP A 463 -1.73 -33.89 18.99
CA ASP A 463 -0.91 -34.11 20.19
C ASP A 463 -1.42 -33.30 21.41
N ILE A 464 -1.86 -32.06 21.19
CA ILE A 464 -2.35 -31.17 22.26
C ILE A 464 -3.68 -31.66 22.82
N LEU A 465 -4.58 -32.15 21.96
CA LEU A 465 -5.87 -32.70 22.36
C LEU A 465 -5.70 -34.02 23.14
N GLU A 466 -4.72 -34.83 22.75
CA GLU A 466 -4.43 -36.12 23.40
C GLU A 466 -3.73 -35.95 24.77
N ILE A 467 -2.87 -34.94 24.93
CA ILE A 467 -2.15 -34.68 26.20
C ILE A 467 -3.07 -34.04 27.25
N PHE A 468 -4.00 -33.14 26.86
CA PHE A 468 -4.78 -32.32 27.80
C PHE A 468 -6.28 -32.67 27.88
N GLY A 469 -6.78 -33.59 27.04
CA GLY A 469 -8.16 -34.07 27.06
C GLY A 469 -9.21 -33.00 26.72
N GLY A 470 -8.85 -32.02 25.87
CA GLY A 470 -9.76 -30.96 25.41
C GLY A 470 -10.37 -31.24 24.03
N GLU A 471 -11.36 -30.45 23.63
CA GLU A 471 -12.00 -30.49 22.29
C GLU A 471 -11.95 -29.11 21.60
N ILE A 472 -11.83 -29.09 20.27
CA ILE A 472 -11.79 -27.85 19.47
C ILE A 472 -13.21 -27.31 19.29
N THR A 473 -13.48 -26.10 19.79
CA THR A 473 -14.82 -25.50 19.72
C THR A 473 -15.06 -24.60 18.49
N SER A 474 -14.03 -23.99 17.89
CA SER A 474 -14.16 -23.26 16.61
C SER A 474 -12.81 -22.92 15.95
N PHE A 475 -12.82 -22.67 14.65
CA PHE A 475 -11.72 -22.08 13.89
C PHE A 475 -12.17 -20.73 13.33
N ASP A 476 -11.45 -19.63 13.65
CA ASP A 476 -11.76 -18.30 13.12
C ASP A 476 -10.77 -17.92 12.02
N GLU A 477 -11.26 -17.79 10.77
CA GLU A 477 -10.47 -17.40 9.61
C GLU A 477 -10.47 -15.88 9.43
N ARG A 478 -9.49 -15.19 10.00
CA ARG A 478 -9.12 -13.86 9.48
C ARG A 478 -8.18 -14.03 8.30
N LYS A 479 -8.72 -13.84 7.08
CA LYS A 479 -7.96 -13.77 5.82
C LYS A 479 -6.96 -12.59 5.85
N PRO A 480 -5.79 -12.73 5.20
CA PRO A 480 -4.94 -11.60 4.86
C PRO A 480 -5.55 -10.72 3.76
#